data_AF-S4NBZ5-F1
#
_entry.id   AF-S4NBZ5-F1
#
_cell.length_a   1.000
_cell.length_b   1.000
_cell.length_c   1.000
_cell.angle_alpha   90.00
_cell.angle_beta   90.00
_cell.angle_gamma   90.00
#
_symmetry.space_group_name_H-M   'P 1'
#
loop_
_entity.id
_entity.type
_entity.pdbx_description
1 polymer ?
#
loop_
_entity_poly.entity_id
_entity_poly.type
_entity_poly.pdbx_seq_one_letter_code
_entity_poly.pdbx_strand_id
1 'polypeptide(L)'
;MIRYLIVMAIVWIGVLIYAKFFMSTGQMVHHFSSGIAKDPTSSTNFLPLFFWNLGGAGMVILLGIIPLPIYWYYILTNAVSVGMVISIIGNPILMFLGGVLPHGIFEISAQLVAAAISARIAWYGMNRLFRRKKQEVKYFDLLKQSLIDYLVLVLPLMLMAGIVETYITPVFLKMVMPH
;
A
#
# COMPACT_ATOMS: atom_id res chain seq x y z
N MET A 1 -11.38 18.89 -18.01
CA MET A 1 -10.06 18.24 -17.95
C MET A 1 -9.11 19.07 -17.09
N ILE A 2 -8.91 20.36 -17.41
CA ILE A 2 -8.04 21.27 -16.63
C ILE A 2 -8.43 21.37 -15.14
N ARG A 3 -9.71 21.58 -14.80
CA ARG A 3 -10.16 21.63 -13.38
C ARG A 3 -9.84 20.38 -12.58
N TYR A 4 -9.87 19.20 -13.22
CA TYR A 4 -9.51 17.94 -12.56
C TYR A 4 -8.00 17.88 -12.29
N LEU A 5 -7.20 18.21 -13.29
CA LEU A 5 -5.74 18.21 -13.16
C LEU A 5 -5.28 19.18 -12.07
N ILE A 6 -5.96 20.33 -11.93
CA ILE A 6 -5.70 21.29 -10.85
C ILE A 6 -6.03 20.69 -9.48
N VAL A 7 -7.23 20.09 -9.30
CA VAL A 7 -7.60 19.44 -8.03
C VAL A 7 -6.64 18.29 -7.71
N MET A 8 -6.26 17.50 -8.72
CA MET A 8 -5.29 16.42 -8.56
C MET A 8 -3.93 16.99 -8.13
N ALA A 9 -3.41 18.02 -8.79
CA ALA A 9 -2.15 18.66 -8.44
C ALA A 9 -2.17 19.24 -7.01
N ILE A 10 -3.26 19.90 -6.59
CA ILE A 10 -3.40 20.43 -5.24
C ILE A 10 -3.37 19.32 -4.20
N VAL A 11 -4.12 18.24 -4.41
CA VAL A 11 -4.12 17.10 -3.48
C VAL A 11 -2.76 16.43 -3.44
N TRP A 12 -2.10 16.25 -4.58
CA TRP A 12 -0.74 15.71 -4.65
C TRP A 12 0.27 16.59 -3.88
N ILE A 13 0.23 17.90 -4.08
CA ILE A 13 1.08 18.85 -3.34
C ILE A 13 0.77 18.75 -1.84
N GLY A 14 -0.50 18.71 -1.45
CA GLY A 14 -0.91 18.58 -0.05
C GLY A 14 -0.42 17.26 0.59
N VAL A 15 -0.59 16.14 -0.11
CA VAL A 15 -0.11 14.82 0.34
C VAL A 15 1.41 14.80 0.46
N LEU A 16 2.13 15.39 -0.50
CA LEU A 16 3.61 15.45 -0.45
C LEU A 16 4.13 16.38 0.65
N ILE A 17 3.51 17.54 0.86
CA ILE A 17 3.85 18.46 1.95
C ILE A 17 3.59 17.77 3.29
N TYR A 18 2.43 17.14 3.45
CA TYR A 18 2.08 16.42 4.67
C TYR A 18 3.03 15.24 4.90
N ALA A 19 3.31 14.43 3.87
CA ALA A 19 4.25 13.33 3.95
C ALA A 19 5.64 13.83 4.35
N LYS A 20 6.14 14.92 3.75
CA LYS A 20 7.44 15.51 4.10
C LYS A 20 7.46 16.02 5.55
N PHE A 21 6.40 16.70 6.00
CA PHE A 21 6.28 17.17 7.38
C PHE A 21 6.25 15.99 8.36
N PHE A 22 5.43 14.99 8.08
CA PHE A 22 5.33 13.76 8.87
C PHE A 22 6.65 12.98 8.92
N MET A 23 7.35 12.85 7.79
CA MET A 23 8.69 12.25 7.71
C MET A 23 9.75 13.04 8.51
N SER A 24 9.68 14.38 8.48
CA SER A 24 10.66 15.26 9.12
C SER A 24 10.55 15.31 10.64
N THR A 25 9.42 14.90 11.23
CA THR A 25 9.15 15.16 12.66
C THR A 25 9.85 14.15 13.60
N GLY A 26 10.57 13.15 13.08
CA GLY A 26 11.18 12.08 13.91
C GLY A 26 10.18 11.17 14.65
N GLN A 27 8.91 11.58 14.71
CA GLN A 27 7.77 10.82 15.23
C GLN A 27 7.57 9.50 14.48
N MET A 28 7.96 9.43 13.20
CA MET A 28 7.98 8.18 12.43
C MET A 28 8.84 7.11 13.10
N VAL A 29 10.08 7.44 13.50
CA VAL A 29 10.95 6.48 14.16
C VAL A 29 10.34 6.00 15.48
N HIS A 30 9.65 6.86 16.24
CA HIS A 30 8.97 6.47 17.49
C HIS A 30 7.67 5.68 17.28
N HIS A 31 6.85 6.03 16.28
CA HIS A 31 5.59 5.36 15.97
C HIS A 31 5.80 4.00 15.28
N PHE A 32 6.89 3.87 14.52
CA PHE A 32 7.31 2.62 13.90
C PHE A 32 8.18 1.76 14.80
N SER A 33 9.07 2.34 15.62
CA SER A 33 9.80 1.54 16.63
C SER A 33 8.88 0.96 17.67
N SER A 34 7.80 1.64 18.07
CA SER A 34 6.76 1.06 18.95
C SER A 34 5.90 0.00 18.25
N GLY A 35 5.74 0.07 16.93
CA GLY A 35 5.10 -0.98 16.11
C GLY A 35 5.98 -2.21 15.87
N ILE A 36 7.29 -1.99 15.68
CA ILE A 36 8.33 -3.03 15.50
C ILE A 36 8.76 -3.66 16.83
N ALA A 37 8.63 -2.94 17.95
CA ALA A 37 8.89 -3.47 19.31
C ALA A 37 7.87 -4.51 19.77
N LYS A 38 6.88 -4.87 18.93
CA LYS A 38 6.18 -6.15 19.08
C LYS A 38 7.13 -7.26 18.65
N ASP A 39 7.81 -7.83 19.64
CA ASP A 39 8.67 -9.02 19.62
C ASP A 39 8.96 -9.61 18.22
N PRO A 40 10.21 -9.52 17.72
CA PRO A 40 10.66 -10.21 16.51
C PRO A 40 10.66 -11.75 16.65
N THR A 41 10.34 -12.25 17.84
CA THR A 41 10.13 -13.66 18.22
C THR A 41 8.66 -14.07 18.22
N SER A 42 7.72 -13.17 17.96
CA SER A 42 6.37 -13.61 17.62
C SER A 42 6.46 -14.33 16.28
N SER A 43 6.37 -15.66 16.30
CA SER A 43 6.11 -16.47 15.13
C SER A 43 4.79 -15.96 14.53
N THR A 44 4.89 -14.96 13.66
CA THR A 44 3.73 -14.33 13.04
C THR A 44 3.14 -15.36 12.10
N ASN A 45 2.07 -15.99 12.58
CA ASN A 45 1.32 -16.93 11.77
C ASN A 45 0.95 -16.25 10.45
N PHE A 46 1.01 -17.02 9.35
CA PHE A 46 0.69 -16.54 8.00
C PHE A 46 -0.64 -15.77 7.95
N LEU A 47 -1.68 -16.27 8.64
CA LEU A 47 -3.03 -15.69 8.59
C LEU A 47 -3.09 -14.23 9.07
N PRO A 48 -2.70 -13.89 10.32
CA PRO A 48 -2.71 -12.51 10.80
C PRO A 48 -1.99 -11.52 9.88
N LEU A 49 -0.82 -11.92 9.37
CA LEU A 49 0.01 -11.07 8.54
C LEU A 49 -0.61 -10.87 7.16
N PHE A 50 -1.09 -11.97 6.55
CA PHE A 50 -1.84 -11.93 5.30
C PHE A 50 -3.08 -11.02 5.39
N PHE A 51 -3.91 -11.16 6.43
CA PHE A 51 -5.11 -10.34 6.58
C PHE A 51 -4.81 -8.87 6.84
N TRP A 52 -3.70 -8.56 7.53
CA TRP A 52 -3.24 -7.20 7.72
C TRP A 52 -2.85 -6.55 6.39
N ASN A 53 -2.00 -7.21 5.60
CA ASN A 53 -1.55 -6.70 4.31
C ASN A 53 -2.72 -6.63 3.32
N LEU A 54 -3.56 -7.66 3.26
CA LEU A 54 -4.77 -7.69 2.43
C LEU A 54 -5.73 -6.56 2.81
N GLY A 55 -6.00 -6.36 4.10
CA GLY A 55 -6.80 -5.24 4.60
C GLY A 55 -6.23 -3.89 4.20
N GLY A 56 -4.91 -3.76 4.19
CA GLY A 56 -4.20 -2.59 3.69
C GLY A 56 -4.45 -2.28 2.22
N ALA A 57 -4.33 -3.28 1.34
CA ALA A 57 -4.69 -3.12 -0.07
C ALA A 57 -6.19 -2.79 -0.25
N GLY A 58 -7.06 -3.36 0.58
CA GLY A 58 -8.48 -2.99 0.65
C GLY A 58 -8.69 -1.52 1.04
N MET A 59 -7.94 -1.01 2.02
CA MET A 59 -7.98 0.41 2.43
C MET A 59 -7.62 1.35 1.29
N VAL A 60 -6.62 1.01 0.46
CA VAL A 60 -6.27 1.80 -0.75
C VAL A 60 -7.49 1.96 -1.66
N ILE A 61 -8.26 0.89 -1.87
CA ILE A 61 -9.48 0.90 -2.69
C ILE A 61 -10.60 1.70 -2.03
N LEU A 62 -10.81 1.52 -0.72
CA LEU A 62 -11.79 2.29 0.05
C LEU A 62 -11.52 3.80 -0.02
N LEU A 63 -10.26 4.22 0.10
CA LEU A 63 -9.86 5.62 -0.06
C LEU A 63 -10.09 6.12 -1.50
N GLY A 64 -10.05 5.24 -2.50
CA GLY A 64 -10.38 5.55 -3.89
C GLY A 64 -11.85 5.82 -4.17
N ILE A 65 -12.75 5.42 -3.26
CA ILE A 65 -14.19 5.78 -3.33
C ILE A 65 -14.38 7.27 -3.14
N ILE A 66 -13.53 7.89 -2.33
CA ILE A 66 -13.47 9.34 -2.23
C ILE A 66 -12.94 9.85 -3.57
N PRO A 67 -13.65 10.74 -4.28
CA PRO A 67 -13.26 11.23 -5.59
C PRO A 67 -12.13 12.27 -5.47
N LEU A 68 -11.09 11.94 -4.72
CA LEU A 68 -9.85 12.66 -4.50
C LEU A 68 -8.72 11.62 -4.46
N PRO A 69 -7.51 11.94 -4.94
CA PRO A 69 -6.40 10.98 -4.98
C PRO A 69 -5.76 10.73 -3.60
N ILE A 70 -6.57 10.57 -2.54
CA ILE A 70 -6.14 10.40 -1.15
C ILE A 70 -5.51 9.02 -0.93
N TYR A 71 -5.88 8.02 -1.72
CA TYR A 71 -5.31 6.67 -1.66
C TYR A 71 -3.77 6.64 -1.80
N TRP A 72 -3.16 7.66 -2.41
CA TRP A 72 -1.70 7.83 -2.46
C TRP A 72 -1.05 7.97 -1.09
N TYR A 73 -1.76 8.53 -0.12
CA TYR A 73 -1.28 8.62 1.26
C TYR A 73 -0.89 7.24 1.80
N TYR A 74 -1.79 6.26 1.65
CA TYR A 74 -1.57 4.90 2.15
C TYR A 74 -0.37 4.23 1.48
N ILE A 75 -0.26 4.37 0.15
CA ILE A 75 0.86 3.82 -0.63
C ILE A 75 2.19 4.42 -0.17
N LEU A 76 2.24 5.73 0.03
CA LEU A 76 3.44 6.43 0.51
C LEU A 76 3.81 6.00 1.92
N THR A 77 2.84 5.88 2.83
CA THR A 77 3.12 5.40 4.20
C THR A 77 3.64 3.97 4.20
N ASN A 78 3.12 3.09 3.34
CA ASN A 78 3.62 1.72 3.24
C ASN A 78 5.06 1.68 2.70
N ALA A 79 5.34 2.45 1.65
CA ALA A 79 6.68 2.54 1.07
C ALA A 79 7.73 3.08 2.07
N VAL A 80 7.37 4.07 2.88
CA VAL A 80 8.25 4.60 3.93
C VAL A 80 8.47 3.58 5.04
N SER A 81 7.44 2.83 5.42
CA SER A 81 7.52 1.76 6.42
C SER A 81 8.57 0.73 6.01
N VAL A 82 8.50 0.25 4.77
CA VAL A 82 9.48 -0.69 4.19
C VAL A 82 10.88 -0.07 4.15
N GLY A 83 11.00 1.19 3.72
CA GLY A 83 12.27 1.91 3.69
C GLY A 83 12.94 2.04 5.06
N MET A 84 12.17 2.28 6.12
CA MET A 84 12.68 2.34 7.49
C MET A 84 13.17 0.98 8.00
N VAL A 85 12.47 -0.11 7.68
CA VAL A 85 12.93 -1.46 8.04
C VAL A 85 14.29 -1.76 7.41
N ILE A 86 14.50 -1.36 6.16
CA ILE A 86 15.79 -1.52 5.48
C ILE A 86 16.88 -0.65 6.14
N SER A 87 16.55 0.57 6.58
CA SER A 87 17.54 1.52 7.10
C SER A 87 18.05 1.18 8.50
N ILE A 88 17.36 0.32 9.25
CA ILE A 88 17.74 -0.07 10.62
C ILE A 88 18.89 -1.10 10.62
N ILE A 89 19.15 -1.77 9.49
CA ILE A 89 20.09 -2.89 9.42
C ILE A 89 21.41 -2.48 8.76
N GLY A 90 22.52 -2.98 9.32
CA GLY A 90 23.88 -2.61 8.90
C GLY A 90 24.25 -2.95 7.46
N ASN A 91 23.49 -3.82 6.78
CA ASN A 91 23.62 -4.07 5.34
C ASN A 91 22.26 -3.92 4.62
N PRO A 92 21.95 -2.72 4.09
CA PRO A 92 20.65 -2.43 3.49
C PRO A 92 20.42 -3.21 2.18
N ILE A 93 21.48 -3.55 1.44
CA ILE A 93 21.38 -4.33 0.20
C ILE A 93 20.96 -5.76 0.51
N LEU A 94 21.62 -6.41 1.47
CA LEU A 94 21.26 -7.76 1.88
C LEU A 94 19.86 -7.81 2.51
N MET A 95 19.49 -6.81 3.32
CA MET A 95 18.14 -6.71 3.87
C MET A 95 17.09 -6.51 2.78
N PHE A 96 17.38 -5.69 1.78
CA PHE A 96 16.48 -5.54 0.64
C PHE A 96 16.32 -6.86 -0.11
N LEU A 97 17.41 -7.54 -0.48
CA LEU A 97 17.36 -8.76 -1.27
C LEU A 97 16.73 -9.96 -0.55
N GLY A 98 17.01 -10.14 0.75
CA GLY A 98 16.55 -11.29 1.52
C GLY A 98 15.30 -11.00 2.37
N GLY A 99 15.19 -9.78 2.88
CA GLY A 99 14.12 -9.36 3.76
C GLY A 99 12.89 -8.84 3.02
N VAL A 100 13.07 -8.02 1.98
CA VAL A 100 11.95 -7.29 1.34
C VAL A 100 11.61 -7.84 -0.04
N LEU A 101 12.61 -8.06 -0.90
CA LEU A 101 12.42 -8.42 -2.30
C LEU A 101 11.60 -9.70 -2.52
N PRO A 102 11.77 -10.79 -1.74
CA PRO A 102 11.07 -12.05 -2.02
C PRO A 102 9.54 -11.88 -2.03
N HIS A 103 8.98 -11.26 -0.99
CA HIS A 103 7.54 -11.03 -0.89
C HIS A 103 7.12 -9.68 -1.52
N GLY A 104 8.00 -8.69 -1.50
CA GLY A 104 7.74 -7.34 -1.99
C GLY A 104 7.41 -7.25 -3.47
N ILE A 105 7.88 -8.17 -4.32
CA ILE A 105 7.48 -8.22 -5.74
C ILE A 105 5.95 -8.42 -5.86
N PHE A 106 5.38 -9.30 -5.03
CA PHE A 106 3.95 -9.58 -5.04
C PHE A 106 3.16 -8.46 -4.35
N GLU A 107 3.62 -7.99 -3.20
CA GLU A 107 2.95 -6.92 -2.45
C GLU A 107 2.90 -5.61 -3.24
N ILE A 108 4.03 -5.16 -3.81
CA ILE A 108 4.09 -3.93 -4.60
C ILE A 108 3.20 -4.05 -5.83
N SER A 109 3.20 -5.20 -6.51
CA SER A 109 2.32 -5.45 -7.65
C SER A 109 0.84 -5.37 -7.25
N ALA A 110 0.47 -5.98 -6.12
CA ALA A 110 -0.89 -5.94 -5.60
C ALA A 110 -1.31 -4.51 -5.24
N GLN A 111 -0.42 -3.73 -4.64
CA GLN A 111 -0.66 -2.32 -4.28
C GLN A 111 -0.79 -1.42 -5.52
N LEU A 112 -0.02 -1.66 -6.58
CA LEU A 112 -0.16 -0.94 -7.85
C LEU A 112 -1.50 -1.23 -8.53
N VAL A 113 -1.94 -2.49 -8.53
CA VAL A 113 -3.26 -2.86 -9.04
C VAL A 113 -4.37 -2.21 -8.20
N ALA A 114 -4.26 -2.26 -6.87
CA ALA A 114 -5.20 -1.58 -5.97
C ALA A 114 -5.25 -0.07 -6.24
N ALA A 115 -4.09 0.57 -6.44
CA ALA A 115 -4.00 1.99 -6.79
C ALA A 115 -4.68 2.31 -8.14
N ALA A 116 -4.52 1.45 -9.14
CA ALA A 116 -5.17 1.61 -10.44
C ALA A 116 -6.69 1.49 -10.32
N ILE A 117 -7.19 0.54 -9.52
CA ILE A 117 -8.62 0.39 -9.20
C ILE A 117 -9.13 1.67 -8.50
N SER A 118 -8.40 2.17 -7.50
CA SER A 118 -8.74 3.42 -6.80
C SER A 118 -8.77 4.63 -7.73
N ALA A 119 -7.78 4.76 -8.62
CA ALA A 119 -7.72 5.84 -9.60
C ALA A 119 -8.93 5.81 -10.55
N ARG A 120 -9.35 4.62 -10.99
CA ARG A 120 -10.53 4.42 -11.84
C ARG A 120 -11.81 4.85 -11.12
N ILE A 121 -12.00 4.45 -9.87
CA ILE A 121 -13.17 4.84 -9.05
C ILE A 121 -13.17 6.35 -8.81
N ALA A 122 -12.04 6.91 -8.37
CA ALA A 122 -11.91 8.33 -8.07
C ALA A 122 -12.16 9.19 -9.31
N TRP A 123 -11.62 8.80 -10.47
CA TRP A 123 -11.86 9.46 -11.76
C TRP A 123 -13.35 9.46 -12.13
N TYR A 124 -14.02 8.32 -11.94
CA TYR A 124 -15.44 8.19 -12.22
C TYR A 124 -16.30 9.07 -11.31
N GLY A 125 -16.06 9.01 -10.00
CA GLY A 125 -16.78 9.83 -9.01
C GLY A 125 -16.58 11.32 -9.26
N MET A 126 -15.35 11.71 -9.61
CA MET A 126 -15.01 13.09 -9.92
C MET A 126 -15.66 13.57 -11.23
N ASN A 127 -15.69 12.76 -12.29
CA ASN A 127 -16.42 13.10 -13.52
C ASN A 127 -17.92 13.30 -13.26
N ARG A 128 -18.51 12.48 -12.38
CA ARG A 128 -19.90 12.64 -11.95
C ARG A 128 -20.12 13.96 -11.23
N LEU A 129 -19.25 14.32 -10.29
CA LEU A 129 -19.34 15.56 -9.50
C LEU A 129 -19.11 16.82 -10.35
N PHE A 130 -18.02 16.88 -11.10
CA PHE A 130 -17.58 18.12 -11.76
C PHE A 130 -18.13 18.33 -13.16
N ARG A 131 -18.46 17.25 -13.89
CA ARG A 131 -18.86 17.36 -15.31
C ARG A 131 -20.35 17.15 -15.54
N ARG A 132 -21.11 16.75 -14.50
CA ARG A 132 -22.54 16.36 -14.59
C ARG A 132 -22.86 15.49 -15.82
N LYS A 133 -21.87 14.72 -16.30
CA LYS A 133 -22.08 13.85 -17.47
C LYS A 133 -22.96 12.69 -17.03
N LYS A 134 -24.02 12.42 -17.79
CA LYS A 134 -24.69 11.12 -17.71
C LYS A 134 -23.64 10.07 -18.01
N GLN A 135 -23.36 9.22 -17.04
CA GLN A 135 -22.49 8.09 -17.22
C GLN A 135 -23.35 6.91 -17.63
N GLU A 136 -22.92 6.17 -18.66
CA GLU A 136 -23.67 5.03 -19.20
C GLU A 136 -23.71 3.86 -18.22
N VAL A 137 -22.67 3.73 -17.39
CA VAL A 137 -22.53 2.70 -16.36
C VAL A 137 -23.13 3.20 -15.04
N LYS A 138 -23.70 2.33 -14.21
CA LYS A 138 -24.09 2.73 -12.85
C LYS A 138 -22.86 2.71 -11.96
N TYR A 139 -22.73 3.68 -11.05
CA TYR A 139 -21.61 3.73 -10.12
C TYR A 139 -21.46 2.43 -9.30
N PHE A 140 -22.57 1.79 -8.99
CA PHE A 140 -22.58 0.50 -8.29
C PHE A 140 -21.99 -0.65 -9.13
N ASP A 141 -22.20 -0.64 -10.44
CA ASP A 141 -21.63 -1.66 -11.34
C ASP A 141 -20.10 -1.51 -11.41
N LEU A 142 -19.59 -0.27 -11.40
CA LEU A 142 -18.16 0.01 -11.31
C LEU A 142 -17.55 -0.50 -9.99
N LEU A 143 -18.24 -0.28 -8.86
CA LEU A 143 -17.78 -0.78 -7.56
C LEU A 143 -17.77 -2.31 -7.54
N LYS A 144 -18.79 -2.96 -8.12
CA LYS A 144 -18.85 -4.42 -8.25
C LYS A 144 -17.70 -4.96 -9.10
N GLN A 145 -17.43 -4.33 -10.25
CA GLN A 145 -16.26 -4.68 -11.09
C GLN A 145 -14.95 -4.50 -10.32
N SER A 146 -14.83 -3.40 -9.57
CA SER A 146 -13.63 -3.11 -8.77
C SER A 146 -13.42 -4.13 -7.64
N LEU A 147 -14.50 -4.63 -7.04
CA LEU A 147 -14.44 -5.73 -6.08
C LEU A 147 -14.01 -7.03 -6.74
N ILE A 148 -14.51 -7.34 -7.93
CA ILE A 148 -14.07 -8.51 -8.69
C ILE A 148 -12.58 -8.39 -9.03
N ASP A 149 -12.12 -7.25 -9.53
CA ASP A 149 -10.71 -7.00 -9.85
C ASP A 149 -9.83 -7.17 -8.59
N TYR A 150 -10.30 -6.70 -7.43
CA TYR A 150 -9.61 -6.91 -6.15
C TYR A 150 -9.52 -8.40 -5.79
N LEU A 151 -10.61 -9.15 -5.91
CA LEU A 151 -10.63 -10.57 -5.56
C LEU A 151 -9.84 -11.45 -6.56
N VAL A 152 -9.77 -11.05 -7.83
CA VAL A 152 -9.11 -11.83 -8.90
C VAL A 152 -7.64 -11.47 -9.05
N LEU A 153 -7.26 -10.21 -8.84
CA LEU A 153 -5.89 -9.73 -9.07
C LEU A 153 -5.15 -9.48 -7.75
N VAL A 154 -5.75 -8.72 -6.83
CA VAL A 154 -5.06 -8.28 -5.60
C VAL A 154 -4.96 -9.43 -4.61
N LEU A 155 -6.06 -10.16 -4.37
CA LEU A 155 -6.08 -11.23 -3.38
C LEU A 155 -5.06 -12.35 -3.68
N PRO A 156 -4.94 -12.89 -4.91
CA PRO A 156 -3.94 -13.93 -5.19
C PRO A 156 -2.51 -13.43 -5.04
N LEU A 157 -2.23 -12.18 -5.44
CA LEU A 157 -0.91 -11.58 -5.25
C LEU A 157 -0.58 -11.43 -3.76
N MET A 158 -1.51 -10.94 -2.94
CA MET A 158 -1.31 -10.84 -1.49
C MET A 158 -1.16 -12.20 -0.82
N LEU A 159 -1.83 -13.23 -1.33
CA LEU A 159 -1.70 -14.60 -0.84
C LEU A 159 -0.27 -15.11 -1.09
N MET A 160 0.23 -14.93 -2.32
CA MET A 160 1.61 -15.27 -2.67
C MET A 160 2.62 -14.47 -1.83
N ALA A 161 2.38 -13.17 -1.65
CA ALA A 161 3.21 -12.32 -0.80
C ALA A 161 3.31 -12.87 0.62
N GLY A 162 2.18 -13.16 1.27
CA GLY A 162 2.17 -13.67 2.64
C GLY A 162 2.81 -15.06 2.79
N ILE A 163 2.65 -15.95 1.80
CA ILE A 163 3.33 -17.26 1.80
C ILE A 163 4.85 -17.05 1.75
N VAL A 164 5.32 -16.22 0.83
CA VAL A 164 6.75 -15.92 0.71
C VAL A 164 7.25 -15.24 2.00
N GLU A 165 6.47 -14.32 2.57
CA GLU A 165 6.83 -13.59 3.79
C GLU A 165 6.91 -14.49 5.02
N THR A 166 6.04 -15.49 5.13
CA THR A 166 6.01 -16.38 6.30
C THR A 166 7.03 -17.52 6.19
N TYR A 167 7.24 -18.06 5.00
CA TYR A 167 8.04 -19.28 4.82
C TYR A 167 9.43 -19.04 4.24
N ILE A 168 9.60 -18.03 3.39
CA ILE A 168 10.83 -17.82 2.63
C ILE A 168 11.65 -16.68 3.24
N THR A 169 11.04 -15.53 3.50
CA THR A 169 11.71 -14.35 4.09
C THR A 169 12.48 -14.68 5.38
N PRO A 170 11.96 -15.47 6.35
CA PRO A 170 12.70 -15.77 7.58
C PRO A 170 13.92 -16.67 7.35
N VAL A 171 13.88 -17.53 6.32
CA VAL A 171 15.02 -18.40 5.95
C VAL A 171 16.17 -17.54 5.43
N PHE A 172 15.88 -16.58 4.54
CA PHE A 172 16.89 -15.65 4.05
C PHE A 172 17.42 -14.73 5.14
N LEU A 173 16.55 -14.20 6.01
CA LEU A 173 16.97 -13.36 7.14
C LEU A 173 17.91 -14.10 8.09
N LYS A 174 17.64 -15.38 8.40
CA LYS A 174 18.54 -16.22 9.22
C LYS A 174 19.92 -16.45 8.59
N MET A 175 20.00 -16.50 7.26
CA MET A 175 21.27 -16.64 6.54
C MET A 175 22.06 -15.32 6.49
N VAL A 176 21.36 -14.18 6.48
CA VAL A 176 21.93 -12.83 6.31
C VAL A 176 22.32 -12.17 7.63
N MET A 177 21.62 -12.48 8.73
CA MET A 177 21.91 -12.00 10.08
C MET A 177 22.44 -13.15 10.95
N PRO A 178 23.72 -13.55 10.80
CA PRO A 178 24.35 -14.41 11.78
C PRO A 178 24.41 -13.66 13.13
N HIS A 179 24.17 -14.40 14.21
CA HIS A 179 24.20 -13.91 15.60
C HIS A 179 25.43 -13.07 15.92
#